data_AF-A0A327MV38-F1
#
_entry.id   AF-A0A327MV38-F1
#
_cell.length_a   1.000
_cell.length_b   1.000
_cell.length_c   1.000
_cell.angle_alpha   90.00
_cell.angle_beta   90.00
_cell.angle_gamma   90.00
#
_symmetry.space_group_name_H-M   'P 1'
#
loop_
_entity.id
_entity.type
_entity.pdbx_description
1 polymer ?
#
loop_
_entity_poly.entity_id
_entity_poly.type
_entity_poly.pdbx_seq_one_letter_code
_entity_poly.pdbx_strand_id
1 'polypeptide(L)'
;MDWMQFVSALVSALAWPAAVVTVVCLLKNPILGLIPKIRSFKYGELHVDLTEQLKSVQENLPDTPSESDANVPPSLPPPDALQLAAISPRAAIMHSWFEVVNAIDLLVRRSGLEINANTNFKMDVLRKREVIDDLTHSTFRRLSKVRNDAVHLTDHEMGYEDAVMMSTSCAWLIEQLQKGTPPADAVI
;
A
#
# COMPACT_ATOMS: atom_id res chain seq x y z
N MET A 1 38.36 60.09 3.53
CA MET A 1 38.82 58.68 3.63
C MET A 1 39.87 58.47 2.58
N ASP A 2 40.94 57.77 2.94
CA ASP A 2 41.98 57.37 2.01
C ASP A 2 41.43 56.32 1.03
N TRP A 3 41.88 56.32 -0.22
CA TRP A 3 41.37 55.44 -1.28
C TRP A 3 41.48 53.95 -0.88
N MET A 4 42.55 53.59 -0.16
CA MET A 4 42.73 52.24 0.38
C MET A 4 41.64 51.84 1.38
N GLN A 5 41.13 52.77 2.19
CA GLN A 5 40.09 52.46 3.18
C GLN A 5 38.73 52.20 2.52
N PHE A 6 38.41 52.89 1.43
CA PHE A 6 37.18 52.65 0.68
C PHE A 6 37.18 51.25 0.04
N VAL A 7 38.29 50.86 -0.59
CA VAL A 7 38.44 49.52 -1.19
C VAL A 7 38.33 48.43 -0.13
N SER A 8 38.96 48.61 1.03
CA SER A 8 38.87 47.65 2.13
C SER A 8 37.43 47.50 2.64
N ALA A 9 36.72 48.61 2.85
CA ALA A 9 35.33 48.57 3.32
C ALA A 9 34.40 47.88 2.31
N LEU A 10 34.62 48.13 1.00
CA LEU A 10 33.84 47.51 -0.07
C LEU A 10 34.08 45.99 -0.16
N VAL A 11 35.35 45.55 -0.11
CA VAL A 11 35.68 44.12 -0.11
C VAL A 11 35.12 43.42 1.13
N SER A 12 35.24 44.03 2.32
CA SER A 12 34.66 43.46 3.54
C SER A 12 33.14 43.33 3.48
N ALA A 13 32.45 44.27 2.83
CA ALA A 13 30.99 44.21 2.65
C ALA A 13 30.56 43.15 1.62
N LEU A 14 31.33 42.95 0.53
CA LEU A 14 30.99 41.99 -0.52
C LEU A 14 31.54 40.58 -0.29
N ALA A 15 32.56 40.40 0.54
CA ALA A 15 33.19 39.10 0.77
C ALA A 15 32.19 38.04 1.25
N TRP A 16 31.30 38.39 2.19
CA TRP A 16 30.31 37.46 2.73
C TRP A 16 29.19 37.12 1.72
N PRO A 17 28.53 38.09 1.06
CA PRO A 17 27.58 37.80 -0.02
C PRO A 17 28.20 36.97 -1.15
N ALA A 18 29.41 37.29 -1.59
CA ALA A 18 30.11 36.53 -2.63
C ALA A 18 30.40 35.10 -2.18
N ALA A 19 30.90 34.90 -0.96
CA ALA A 19 31.15 33.58 -0.41
C ALA A 19 29.88 32.73 -0.33
N VAL A 20 28.76 33.30 0.14
CA VAL A 20 27.47 32.60 0.21
C VAL A 20 26.99 32.19 -1.19
N VAL A 21 27.04 33.10 -2.18
CA VAL A 21 26.66 32.79 -3.56
C VAL A 21 27.55 31.71 -4.17
N THR A 22 28.87 31.78 -3.94
CA THR A 22 29.81 30.76 -4.41
C THR A 22 29.52 29.39 -3.81
N VAL A 23 29.29 29.32 -2.48
CA VAL A 23 28.94 28.06 -1.79
C VAL A 23 27.62 27.50 -2.35
N VAL A 24 26.57 28.32 -2.48
CA VAL A 24 25.28 27.87 -3.03
C VAL A 24 25.43 27.39 -4.47
N CYS A 25 26.18 28.10 -5.31
CA CYS A 25 26.42 27.70 -6.71
C CYS A 25 27.24 26.40 -6.82
N LEU A 26 28.18 26.15 -5.92
CA LEU A 26 28.95 24.90 -5.87
C LEU A 26 28.09 23.73 -5.35
N LEU A 27 27.23 23.96 -4.35
CA LEU A 27 26.45 22.91 -3.69
C LEU A 27 25.13 22.58 -4.40
N LYS A 28 24.54 23.49 -5.20
CA LYS A 28 23.25 23.23 -5.86
C LYS A 28 23.28 21.98 -6.75
N ASN A 29 24.36 21.80 -7.51
CA ASN A 29 24.49 20.70 -8.47
C ASN A 29 24.63 19.34 -7.77
N PRO A 30 25.54 19.14 -6.78
CA PRO A 30 25.63 17.87 -6.07
C PRO A 30 24.35 17.56 -5.28
N ILE A 31 23.72 18.54 -4.63
CA ILE A 31 22.45 18.33 -3.89
C ILE A 31 21.34 17.87 -4.83
N LEU A 32 21.15 18.53 -5.98
CA LEU A 32 20.14 18.14 -6.95
C LEU A 32 20.40 16.73 -7.52
N GLY A 33 21.67 16.33 -7.68
CA GLY A 33 22.04 14.98 -8.10
C GLY A 33 21.81 13.89 -7.04
N LEU A 34 21.69 14.25 -5.76
CA LEU A 34 21.39 13.32 -4.65
C LEU A 34 19.90 13.04 -4.50
N ILE A 35 19.01 13.97 -4.90
CA ILE A 35 17.55 13.82 -4.77
C ILE A 35 17.04 12.53 -5.45
N PRO A 36 17.44 12.18 -6.69
CA PRO A 36 17.00 10.95 -7.33
C PRO A 36 17.43 9.70 -6.58
N LYS A 37 18.64 9.68 -5.99
CA LYS A 37 19.18 8.52 -5.26
C LYS A 37 18.42 8.26 -3.95
N ILE A 38 18.07 9.33 -3.24
CA ILE A 38 17.26 9.24 -2.01
C ILE A 38 15.86 8.72 -2.35
N ARG A 39 15.28 9.18 -3.48
CA ARG A 39 13.97 8.69 -3.95
C ARG A 39 14.03 7.21 -4.32
N SER A 40 15.00 6.78 -5.13
CA SER A 40 15.14 5.38 -5.53
C SER A 40 15.39 4.47 -4.34
N PHE A 41 16.20 4.91 -3.37
CA PHE A 41 16.44 4.16 -2.13
C PHE A 41 15.15 4.01 -1.32
N LYS A 42 14.42 5.10 -1.09
CA LYS A 42 13.15 5.09 -0.33
C LYS A 42 12.09 4.20 -0.99
N TYR A 43 11.96 4.23 -2.31
CA TYR A 43 11.02 3.36 -3.02
C TYR A 43 11.46 1.90 -3.02
N GLY A 44 12.78 1.63 -3.08
CA GLY A 44 13.32 0.28 -2.89
C GLY A 44 12.99 -0.29 -1.51
N GLU A 45 13.15 0.49 -0.44
CA GLU A 45 12.74 0.09 0.91
C GLU A 45 11.22 -0.18 1.00
N LEU A 46 10.41 0.70 0.39
CA LEU A 46 8.96 0.53 0.37
C LEU A 46 8.52 -0.74 -0.38
N HIS A 47 9.18 -1.08 -1.49
CA HIS A 47 8.91 -2.32 -2.21
C HIS A 47 9.24 -3.55 -1.36
N VAL A 48 10.41 -3.57 -0.70
CA VAL A 48 10.79 -4.69 0.18
C VAL A 48 9.78 -4.86 1.33
N ASP A 49 9.38 -3.76 1.97
CA ASP A 49 8.36 -3.78 3.04
C ASP A 49 7.01 -4.29 2.51
N LEU A 50 6.60 -3.88 1.30
CA LEU A 50 5.37 -4.36 0.68
C LEU A 50 5.40 -5.88 0.44
N THR A 51 6.48 -6.38 -0.16
CA THR A 51 6.66 -7.82 -0.43
C THR A 51 6.66 -8.62 0.88
N GLU A 52 7.33 -8.12 1.92
CA GLU A 52 7.36 -8.76 3.25
C GLU A 52 5.97 -8.74 3.90
N GLN A 53 5.25 -7.62 3.83
CA GLN A 53 3.87 -7.53 4.31
C GLN A 53 2.96 -8.54 3.60
N LEU A 54 3.05 -8.68 2.27
CA LEU A 54 2.27 -9.65 1.50
C LEU A 54 2.59 -11.11 1.84
N LYS A 55 3.88 -11.43 2.01
CA LYS A 55 4.31 -12.76 2.47
C LYS A 55 3.76 -13.05 3.86
N SER A 56 3.87 -12.09 4.78
CA SER A 56 3.33 -12.24 6.12
C SER A 56 1.82 -12.46 6.12
N VAL A 57 1.07 -11.80 5.23
CA VAL A 57 -0.38 -12.04 5.12
C VAL A 57 -0.63 -13.49 4.72
N GLN A 58 -0.01 -13.98 3.65
CA GLN A 58 -0.18 -15.36 3.20
C GLN A 58 0.24 -16.39 4.26
N GLU A 59 1.36 -16.19 4.95
CA GLU A 59 1.78 -17.11 6.02
C GLU A 59 0.76 -17.24 7.16
N ASN A 60 -0.07 -16.20 7.37
CA ASN A 60 -1.13 -16.20 8.38
C ASN A 60 -2.48 -16.72 7.85
N LEU A 61 -2.61 -17.00 6.54
CA LEU A 61 -3.83 -17.58 5.98
C LEU A 61 -3.82 -19.11 6.18
N PRO A 62 -4.93 -19.70 6.63
CA PRO A 62 -5.02 -21.13 6.95
C PRO A 62 -4.86 -22.05 5.72
N ASP A 63 -5.05 -21.53 4.50
CA ASP A 63 -5.05 -22.30 3.25
C ASP A 63 -3.87 -21.99 2.32
N THR A 64 -2.81 -21.34 2.82
CA THR A 64 -1.57 -21.25 2.05
C THR A 64 -1.03 -22.66 1.90
N PRO A 65 -0.70 -23.12 0.68
CA PRO A 65 -0.22 -24.48 0.45
C PRO A 65 1.13 -24.66 1.15
N SER A 66 1.07 -25.05 2.42
CA SER A 66 2.10 -25.83 3.08
C SER A 66 2.07 -27.20 2.42
N GLU A 67 3.23 -27.79 2.14
CA GLU A 67 3.42 -29.06 1.41
C GLU A 67 2.67 -30.28 2.01
N SER A 68 1.85 -30.09 3.05
CA SER A 68 1.26 -31.16 3.86
C SER A 68 -0.26 -31.30 3.81
N ASP A 69 -1.05 -30.43 3.17
CA ASP A 69 -2.51 -30.59 3.12
C ASP A 69 -3.09 -30.49 1.70
N ALA A 70 -3.43 -31.65 1.13
CA ALA A 70 -3.85 -31.84 -0.25
C ALA A 70 -5.37 -31.74 -0.48
N ASN A 71 -6.16 -31.16 0.45
CA ASN A 71 -7.62 -31.31 0.41
C ASN A 71 -8.46 -30.02 0.49
N VAL A 72 -7.85 -28.84 0.42
CA VAL A 72 -8.56 -27.57 0.22
C VAL A 72 -7.92 -26.85 -0.98
N PRO A 73 -8.67 -26.52 -2.04
CA PRO A 73 -8.13 -25.73 -3.14
C PRO A 73 -7.66 -24.38 -2.59
N PRO A 74 -6.39 -23.98 -2.77
CA PRO A 74 -5.98 -22.63 -2.41
C PRO A 74 -6.84 -21.63 -3.19
N SER A 75 -7.25 -20.54 -2.55
CA SER A 75 -8.02 -19.48 -3.22
C SER A 75 -7.16 -18.91 -4.36
N LEU A 76 -7.39 -19.38 -5.59
CA LEU A 76 -6.57 -19.00 -6.73
C LEU A 76 -6.85 -17.56 -7.13
N PRO A 77 -5.81 -16.81 -7.57
CA PRO A 77 -6.01 -15.49 -8.13
C PRO A 77 -6.93 -15.59 -9.36
N PRO A 78 -7.92 -14.68 -9.50
CA PRO A 78 -8.79 -14.65 -10.66
C PRO A 78 -7.99 -14.55 -11.98
N PRO A 79 -8.42 -15.22 -13.08
CA PRO A 79 -7.69 -15.19 -14.35
C PRO A 79 -7.48 -13.80 -14.95
N ASP A 80 -8.43 -12.89 -14.74
CA ASP A 80 -8.34 -11.48 -15.12
C ASP A 80 -7.28 -10.73 -14.30
N ALA A 81 -7.16 -11.03 -13.01
CA ALA A 81 -6.13 -10.46 -12.14
C ALA A 81 -4.72 -10.90 -12.59
N LEU A 82 -4.54 -12.16 -13.02
CA LEU A 82 -3.26 -12.66 -13.56
C LEU A 82 -2.87 -11.96 -14.86
N GLN A 83 -3.82 -11.80 -15.78
CA GLN A 83 -3.59 -11.08 -17.03
C GLN A 83 -3.24 -9.61 -16.77
N LEU A 84 -3.96 -8.97 -15.84
CA LEU A 84 -3.70 -7.59 -15.47
C LEU A 84 -2.35 -7.45 -14.78
N ALA A 85 -1.95 -8.41 -13.94
CA ALA A 85 -0.65 -8.40 -13.26
C ALA A 85 0.52 -8.47 -14.26
N ALA A 86 0.35 -9.20 -15.37
CA ALA A 86 1.35 -9.25 -16.42
C ALA A 86 1.51 -7.92 -17.19
N ILE A 87 0.47 -7.08 -17.21
CA ILE A 87 0.46 -5.79 -17.92
C ILE A 87 0.82 -4.63 -16.98
N SER A 88 0.19 -4.58 -15.80
CA SER A 88 0.36 -3.59 -14.76
C SER A 88 0.09 -4.23 -13.39
N PRO A 89 1.14 -4.61 -12.64
CA PRO A 89 1.02 -5.13 -11.29
C PRO A 89 0.21 -4.21 -10.37
N ARG A 90 0.41 -2.89 -10.49
CA ARG A 90 -0.34 -1.90 -9.71
C ARG A 90 -1.84 -1.95 -10.00
N ALA A 91 -2.21 -2.02 -11.27
CA ALA A 91 -3.60 -2.10 -11.67
C ALA A 91 -4.25 -3.39 -11.15
N ALA A 92 -3.52 -4.53 -11.17
CA ALA A 92 -4.00 -5.79 -10.63
C ALA A 92 -4.24 -5.75 -9.11
N ILE A 93 -3.33 -5.12 -8.34
CA ILE A 93 -3.53 -4.88 -6.90
C ILE A 93 -4.77 -4.02 -6.65
N MET A 94 -4.93 -2.91 -7.39
CA MET A 94 -6.07 -2.01 -7.23
C MET A 94 -7.39 -2.68 -7.61
N HIS A 95 -7.41 -3.45 -8.71
CA HIS A 95 -8.57 -4.20 -9.19
C HIS A 95 -9.00 -5.25 -8.15
N SER A 96 -8.05 -6.07 -7.69
CA SER A 96 -8.33 -7.08 -6.66
C SER A 96 -8.83 -6.47 -5.35
N TRP A 97 -8.31 -5.30 -4.96
CA TRP A 97 -8.81 -4.59 -3.79
C TRP A 97 -10.24 -4.03 -4.00
N PHE A 98 -10.55 -3.53 -5.20
CA PHE A 98 -11.89 -3.04 -5.50
C PHE A 98 -12.95 -4.13 -5.35
N GLU A 99 -12.65 -5.36 -5.77
CA GLU A 99 -13.52 -6.53 -5.57
C GLU A 99 -13.77 -6.82 -4.08
N VAL A 100 -12.76 -6.67 -3.21
CA VAL A 100 -12.93 -6.76 -1.75
C VAL A 100 -13.92 -5.70 -1.25
N VAL A 101 -13.79 -4.45 -1.70
CA VAL A 101 -14.69 -3.37 -1.28
C VAL A 101 -16.13 -3.66 -1.70
N ASN A 102 -16.33 -4.18 -2.92
CA ASN A 102 -17.66 -4.58 -3.40
C ASN A 102 -18.24 -5.72 -2.53
N ALA A 103 -17.43 -6.72 -2.18
CA ALA A 103 -17.84 -7.81 -1.31
C ALA A 103 -18.25 -7.32 0.09
N ILE A 104 -17.52 -6.35 0.66
CA ILE A 104 -17.87 -5.73 1.94
C ILE A 104 -19.20 -4.98 1.83
N ASP A 105 -19.41 -4.22 0.76
CA ASP A 105 -20.66 -3.47 0.56
C ASP A 105 -21.86 -4.41 0.40
N LEU A 106 -21.67 -5.53 -0.31
CA LEU A 106 -22.69 -6.57 -0.42
C LEU A 106 -22.98 -7.24 0.93
N LEU A 107 -21.93 -7.53 1.72
CA LEU A 107 -22.06 -8.09 3.06
C LEU A 107 -22.83 -7.15 4.00
N VAL A 108 -22.52 -5.86 3.99
CA VAL A 108 -23.24 -4.86 4.79
C VAL A 108 -24.73 -4.83 4.41
N ARG A 109 -25.04 -4.83 3.11
CA ARG A 109 -26.42 -4.85 2.61
C ARG A 109 -27.17 -6.13 2.99
N ARG A 110 -26.57 -7.31 2.81
CA ARG A 110 -27.21 -8.59 3.14
C ARG A 110 -27.40 -8.80 4.65
N SER A 111 -26.62 -8.10 5.47
CA SER A 111 -26.80 -8.06 6.93
C SER A 111 -27.86 -7.06 7.40
N GLY A 112 -28.58 -6.40 6.48
CA GLY A 112 -29.60 -5.41 6.82
C GLY A 112 -29.03 -4.14 7.48
N LEU A 113 -27.74 -3.85 7.25
CA LEU A 113 -27.05 -2.73 7.87
C LEU A 113 -27.01 -1.53 6.92
N GLU A 114 -27.63 -0.43 7.32
CA GLU A 114 -27.54 0.86 6.60
C GLU A 114 -26.35 1.66 7.15
N ILE A 115 -25.15 1.35 6.67
CA ILE A 115 -23.91 2.02 7.10
C ILE A 115 -23.37 2.92 5.98
N ASN A 116 -23.60 4.23 6.11
CA ASN A 116 -22.99 5.24 5.25
C ASN A 116 -21.68 5.76 5.86
N ALA A 117 -20.63 4.94 5.79
CA ALA A 117 -19.30 5.25 6.29
C ALA A 117 -18.21 4.61 5.41
N ASN A 118 -16.95 4.89 5.71
CA ASN A 118 -15.81 4.29 5.00
C ASN A 118 -15.69 2.77 5.26
N THR A 119 -14.94 2.07 4.40
CA THR A 119 -14.76 0.61 4.46
C THR A 119 -14.17 0.12 5.78
N ASN A 120 -13.25 0.88 6.40
CA ASN A 120 -12.67 0.50 7.70
C ASN A 120 -13.75 0.44 8.79
N PHE A 121 -14.62 1.44 8.83
CA PHE A 121 -15.72 1.48 9.77
C PHE A 121 -16.71 0.34 9.52
N LYS A 122 -17.04 0.05 8.26
CA LYS A 122 -17.91 -1.09 7.90
C LYS A 122 -17.34 -2.40 8.45
N MET A 123 -16.05 -2.66 8.24
CA MET A 123 -15.38 -3.86 8.74
C MET A 123 -15.33 -3.93 10.27
N ASP A 124 -15.10 -2.81 10.95
CA ASP A 124 -15.14 -2.75 12.42
C ASP A 124 -16.54 -3.09 12.96
N VAL A 125 -17.60 -2.63 12.30
CA VAL A 125 -18.98 -2.97 12.67
C VAL A 125 -19.29 -4.44 12.41
N LEU A 126 -18.90 -4.97 11.25
CA LEU A 126 -19.11 -6.38 10.90
C LEU A 126 -18.44 -7.32 11.91
N ARG A 127 -17.20 -7.00 12.33
CA ARG A 127 -16.52 -7.75 13.38
C ARG A 127 -17.22 -7.64 14.73
N LYS A 128 -17.61 -6.43 15.15
CA LYS A 128 -18.30 -6.21 16.43
C LYS A 128 -19.65 -6.92 16.52
N ARG A 129 -20.30 -7.16 15.38
CA ARG A 129 -21.56 -7.92 15.28
C ARG A 129 -21.33 -9.41 15.04
N GLU A 130 -20.09 -9.87 15.10
CA GLU A 130 -19.69 -11.28 14.89
C GLU A 130 -20.12 -11.84 13.53
N VAL A 131 -20.31 -10.97 12.53
CA VAL A 131 -20.62 -11.36 11.14
C VAL A 131 -19.37 -11.90 10.44
N ILE A 132 -18.20 -11.45 10.88
CA ILE A 132 -16.89 -11.91 10.44
C ILE A 132 -16.03 -12.18 11.68
N ASP A 133 -15.06 -13.07 11.54
CA ASP A 133 -14.10 -13.39 12.61
C ASP A 133 -12.92 -12.40 12.67
N ASP A 134 -12.12 -12.53 13.73
CA ASP A 134 -10.93 -11.70 13.94
C ASP A 134 -9.87 -11.90 12.86
N LEU A 135 -9.76 -13.11 12.31
CA LEU A 135 -8.82 -13.40 11.23
C LEU A 135 -9.19 -12.61 9.97
N THR A 136 -10.44 -12.69 9.51
CA THR A 136 -10.95 -11.93 8.36
C THR A 136 -10.73 -10.43 8.54
N HIS A 137 -11.06 -9.90 9.73
CA HIS A 137 -10.86 -8.47 10.03
C HIS A 137 -9.38 -8.07 10.01
N SER A 138 -8.52 -8.85 10.66
CA SER A 138 -7.10 -8.54 10.72
C SER A 138 -6.41 -8.65 9.34
N THR A 139 -6.80 -9.62 8.52
CA THR A 139 -6.36 -9.76 7.12
C THR A 139 -6.78 -8.55 6.30
N PHE A 140 -8.03 -8.10 6.42
CA PHE A 140 -8.49 -6.86 5.78
C PHE A 140 -7.63 -5.64 6.17
N ARG A 141 -7.29 -5.48 7.47
CA ARG A 141 -6.46 -4.35 7.94
C ARG A 141 -5.05 -4.39 7.34
N ARG A 142 -4.45 -5.58 7.25
CA ARG A 142 -3.13 -5.77 6.64
C ARG A 142 -3.15 -5.48 5.14
N LEU A 143 -4.10 -6.04 4.39
CA LEU A 143 -4.26 -5.79 2.96
C LEU A 143 -4.60 -4.33 2.63
N SER A 144 -5.37 -3.66 3.49
CA SER A 144 -5.62 -2.21 3.38
C SER A 144 -4.34 -1.38 3.44
N LYS A 145 -3.39 -1.79 4.30
CA LYS A 145 -2.09 -1.14 4.43
C LYS A 145 -1.24 -1.39 3.19
N VAL A 146 -1.12 -2.65 2.77
CA VAL A 146 -0.41 -3.04 1.54
C VAL A 146 -0.91 -2.25 0.33
N ARG A 147 -2.23 -2.13 0.15
CA ARG A 147 -2.81 -1.31 -0.92
C ARG A 147 -2.36 0.15 -0.85
N ASN A 148 -2.37 0.75 0.34
CA ASN A 148 -1.93 2.14 0.50
C ASN A 148 -0.47 2.33 0.10
N ASP A 149 0.38 1.39 0.52
CA ASP A 149 1.80 1.40 0.19
C ASP A 149 2.02 1.23 -1.33
N ALA A 150 1.26 0.33 -1.96
CA ALA A 150 1.30 0.07 -3.41
C ALA A 150 0.95 1.29 -4.29
N VAL A 151 0.08 2.19 -3.81
CA VAL A 151 -0.30 3.41 -4.56
C VAL A 151 0.89 4.39 -4.70
N HIS A 152 1.88 4.29 -3.81
CA HIS A 152 3.07 5.13 -3.84
C HIS A 152 4.21 4.55 -4.68
N LEU A 153 4.07 3.32 -5.17
CA LEU A 153 5.03 2.66 -6.06
C LEU A 153 4.59 2.78 -7.52
N THR A 154 5.57 2.83 -8.42
CA THR A 154 5.33 2.75 -9.87
C THR A 154 5.24 1.30 -10.34
N ASP A 155 4.68 1.08 -11.54
CA ASP A 155 4.60 -0.26 -12.15
C ASP A 155 5.98 -0.91 -12.38
N HIS A 156 7.06 -0.11 -12.50
CA HIS A 156 8.43 -0.62 -12.63
C HIS A 156 9.04 -1.07 -11.30
N GLU A 157 8.49 -0.59 -10.19
CA GLU A 157 8.99 -0.87 -8.84
C GLU A 157 8.25 -2.01 -8.17
N MET A 158 7.20 -2.56 -8.79
CA MET A 158 6.43 -3.69 -8.25
C MET A 158 6.56 -4.94 -9.10
N GLY A 159 6.67 -6.09 -8.43
CA GLY A 159 6.76 -7.38 -9.10
C GLY A 159 5.40 -7.93 -9.53
N TYR A 160 5.41 -8.74 -10.60
CA TYR A 160 4.29 -9.61 -10.95
C TYR A 160 3.85 -10.49 -9.77
N GLU A 161 4.82 -11.05 -9.05
CA GLU A 161 4.57 -11.90 -7.88
C GLU A 161 3.83 -11.16 -6.77
N ASP A 162 4.15 -9.89 -6.49
CA ASP A 162 3.44 -9.11 -5.47
C ASP A 162 1.97 -8.91 -5.85
N ALA A 163 1.69 -8.64 -7.13
CA ALA A 163 0.32 -8.54 -7.62
C ALA A 163 -0.43 -9.86 -7.53
N VAL A 164 0.23 -10.99 -7.81
CA VAL A 164 -0.36 -12.32 -7.63
C VAL A 164 -0.66 -12.60 -6.16
N MET A 165 0.29 -12.37 -5.26
CA MET A 165 0.13 -12.55 -3.81
C MET A 165 -1.03 -11.72 -3.26
N MET A 166 -1.14 -10.46 -3.69
CA MET A 166 -2.28 -9.60 -3.35
C MET A 166 -3.59 -10.18 -3.88
N SER A 167 -3.63 -10.59 -5.14
CA SER A 167 -4.85 -11.10 -5.79
C SER A 167 -5.37 -12.37 -5.11
N THR A 168 -4.46 -13.30 -4.79
CA THR A 168 -4.73 -14.51 -4.01
C THR A 168 -5.29 -14.17 -2.63
N SER A 169 -4.65 -13.25 -1.91
CA SER A 169 -5.08 -12.85 -0.56
C SER A 169 -6.43 -12.13 -0.57
N CYS A 170 -6.70 -11.32 -1.60
CA CYS A 170 -8.01 -10.69 -1.83
C CYS A 170 -9.08 -11.73 -2.16
N ALA A 171 -8.77 -12.73 -2.98
CA ALA A 171 -9.71 -13.81 -3.31
C ALA A 171 -10.11 -14.59 -2.05
N TRP A 172 -9.14 -14.95 -1.20
CA TRP A 172 -9.39 -15.56 0.10
C TRP A 172 -10.29 -14.68 0.98
N LEU A 173 -9.97 -13.37 1.07
CA LEU A 173 -10.77 -12.45 1.89
C LEU A 173 -12.21 -12.32 1.38
N ILE A 174 -12.41 -12.27 0.06
CA ILE A 174 -13.75 -12.26 -0.55
C ILE A 174 -14.51 -13.53 -0.19
N GLU A 175 -13.86 -14.69 -0.22
CA GLU A 175 -14.47 -15.96 0.17
C GLU A 175 -14.93 -15.95 1.64
N GLN A 176 -14.10 -15.45 2.55
CA GLN A 176 -14.48 -15.33 3.97
C GLN A 176 -15.61 -14.32 4.18
N LEU A 177 -15.56 -13.18 3.49
CA LEU A 177 -16.65 -12.20 3.50
C LEU A 177 -17.94 -12.82 2.96
N GLN A 178 -17.88 -13.71 1.97
CA GLN A 178 -19.04 -14.42 1.46
C GLN A 178 -19.61 -15.43 2.46
N LYS A 179 -18.77 -16.09 3.27
CA LYS A 179 -19.17 -17.02 4.33
C LYS A 179 -19.80 -16.34 5.56
N GLY A 180 -19.51 -15.06 5.80
CA GLY A 180 -19.99 -14.33 6.98
C GLY A 180 -21.51 -14.29 7.13
N THR A 181 -22.07 -14.94 8.15
CA THR A 181 -23.53 -15.06 8.32
C THR A 181 -24.11 -13.78 8.93
N PRO A 182 -25.20 -13.20 8.36
CA PRO A 182 -25.90 -12.10 9.00
C PRO A 182 -26.49 -12.54 10.36
N PRO A 183 -26.56 -11.65 11.37
CA PRO A 183 -27.09 -12.01 12.68
C PRO A 183 -28.55 -12.45 12.55
N ALA A 184 -28.97 -13.43 13.36
CA ALA A 184 -30.31 -14.04 13.31
C ALA A 184 -31.47 -13.03 13.44
N ASP A 185 -31.20 -11.85 14.01
CA ASP A 185 -32.18 -10.78 14.22
C ASP A 185 -32.41 -9.89 12.97
N ALA A 186 -31.74 -10.15 11.85
CA ALA A 186 -31.84 -9.35 10.62
C ALA A 186 -32.97 -9.81 9.66
N VAL A 187 -33.82 -10.77 10.07
CA VAL A 187 -35.02 -11.16 9.33
C VAL A 187 -36.24 -10.45 9.91
N ILE A 188 -36.46 -9.19 9.52
CA ILE A 188 -37.78 -8.54 9.55
C ILE A 188 -37.91 -7.66 8.31
#